data_AF-A0A6I5R6U3-F1
#
_entry.id   AF-A0A6I5R6U3-F1
#
_cell.length_a   1.000
_cell.length_b   1.000
_cell.length_c   1.000
_cell.angle_alpha   90.00
_cell.angle_beta   90.00
_cell.angle_gamma   90.00
#
_symmetry.space_group_name_H-M   'P 1'
#
loop_
_entity.id
_entity.type
_entity.pdbx_description
1 polymer ?
#
loop_
_entity_poly.entity_id
_entity_poly.type
_entity_poly.pdbx_seq_one_letter_code
_entity_poly.pdbx_strand_id
1 'polypeptide(L)'
;MSDNATLEFESSVDKEKIQSEVSKKWKRLGYKSYVYTYPEIPNKVFCTLDYFFGYSDEVAMFNEVLKYLRSIAKDGKVFYYRCDDFAPIIESEPHMQILEINAEDIFTPELSPSIGASMARKYLVSIESIDAL
;
A
#
# COMPACT_ATOMS: atom_id res chain seq x y z
N MET A 1 -2.30 12.22 -14.99
CA MET A 1 -1.65 10.90 -15.08
C MET A 1 -2.12 10.12 -13.87
N SER A 2 -2.82 8.99 -14.07
CA SER A 2 -3.25 8.13 -12.97
C SER A 2 -2.16 7.09 -12.74
N ASP A 3 -1.80 6.88 -11.50
CA ASP A 3 -0.82 5.88 -11.10
C ASP A 3 -1.38 5.07 -9.91
N ASN A 4 -0.69 4.02 -9.48
CA ASN A 4 -1.19 3.18 -8.40
C ASN A 4 -0.17 2.94 -7.28
N ALA A 5 -0.68 2.90 -6.05
CA ALA A 5 0.04 2.42 -4.88
C ALA A 5 -0.43 1.00 -4.57
N THR A 6 0.48 0.05 -4.46
CA THR A 6 0.13 -1.34 -4.09
C THR A 6 0.63 -1.65 -2.69
N LEU A 7 -0.27 -2.20 -1.87
CA LEU A 7 -0.02 -2.61 -0.49
C LEU A 7 -0.15 -4.12 -0.36
N GLU A 8 0.81 -4.78 0.28
CA GLU A 8 0.80 -6.21 0.59
C GLU A 8 0.76 -6.45 2.10
N PHE A 9 -0.07 -7.41 2.53
CA PHE A 9 -0.15 -7.84 3.91
C PHE A 9 -0.73 -9.25 4.01
N GLU A 10 -0.53 -9.91 5.15
CA GLU A 10 -1.21 -11.17 5.49
C GLU A 10 -2.43 -10.87 6.35
N SER A 11 -3.59 -11.47 6.07
CA SER A 11 -4.79 -11.31 6.89
C SER A 11 -5.68 -12.54 6.80
N SER A 12 -6.46 -12.79 7.86
CA SER A 12 -7.54 -13.78 7.87
C SER A 12 -8.91 -13.18 7.50
N VAL A 13 -8.98 -11.87 7.29
CA VAL A 13 -10.21 -11.18 6.90
C VAL A 13 -10.51 -11.46 5.43
N ASP A 14 -11.77 -11.75 5.15
CA ASP A 14 -12.30 -12.00 3.80
C ASP A 14 -12.08 -10.81 2.86
N LYS A 15 -11.60 -11.06 1.64
CA LYS A 15 -11.15 -10.02 0.70
C LYS A 15 -12.28 -9.08 0.28
N GLU A 16 -13.52 -9.58 0.15
CA GLU A 16 -14.67 -8.77 -0.22
C GLU A 16 -15.01 -7.75 0.89
N LYS A 17 -14.82 -8.13 2.16
CA LYS A 17 -14.95 -7.19 3.29
C LYS A 17 -13.85 -6.13 3.26
N ILE A 18 -12.61 -6.54 3.01
CA ILE A 18 -11.48 -5.60 2.88
C ILE A 18 -11.75 -4.61 1.75
N GLN A 19 -12.14 -5.10 0.56
CA GLN A 19 -12.51 -4.28 -0.60
C GLN A 19 -13.58 -3.25 -0.23
N SER A 20 -14.64 -3.68 0.46
CA SER A 20 -15.74 -2.80 0.85
C SER A 20 -15.27 -1.66 1.77
N GLU A 21 -14.48 -1.96 2.79
CA GLU A 21 -13.98 -0.95 3.73
C GLU A 21 -12.95 -0.02 3.10
N VAL A 22 -12.02 -0.55 2.29
CA VAL A 22 -11.04 0.26 1.57
C VAL A 22 -11.74 1.21 0.61
N SER A 23 -12.73 0.76 -0.17
CA SER A 23 -13.45 1.65 -1.10
C SER A 23 -14.24 2.78 -0.41
N LYS A 24 -14.68 2.57 0.84
CA LYS A 24 -15.32 3.64 1.65
C LYS A 24 -14.32 4.69 2.13
N LYS A 25 -13.07 4.29 2.38
CA LYS A 25 -11.99 5.18 2.85
C LYS A 25 -11.30 5.88 1.68
N TRP A 26 -11.09 5.15 0.58
CA TRP A 26 -10.50 5.61 -0.67
C TRP A 26 -11.52 6.23 -1.63
N LYS A 27 -12.31 7.19 -1.12
CA LYS A 27 -13.48 7.74 -1.82
C LYS A 27 -13.26 9.15 -2.39
N ARG A 28 -12.73 9.24 -3.60
CA ARG A 28 -12.69 10.49 -4.37
C ARG A 28 -13.14 10.23 -5.81
N LEU A 29 -13.70 11.25 -6.46
CA LEU A 29 -14.14 11.11 -7.84
C LEU A 29 -12.96 10.71 -8.74
N GLY A 30 -13.08 9.56 -9.42
CA GLY A 30 -12.03 9.00 -10.28
C GLY A 30 -11.08 8.03 -9.58
N TYR A 31 -11.10 7.96 -8.23
CA TYR A 31 -10.24 7.07 -7.46
C TYR A 31 -10.90 5.70 -7.37
N LYS A 32 -10.08 4.65 -7.46
CA LYS A 32 -10.53 3.26 -7.33
C LYS A 32 -9.58 2.51 -6.43
N SER A 33 -10.08 1.44 -5.84
CA SER A 33 -9.29 0.49 -5.06
C SER A 33 -9.62 -0.92 -5.52
N TYR A 34 -8.63 -1.79 -5.51
CA TYR A 34 -8.80 -3.20 -5.87
C TYR A 34 -8.07 -4.10 -4.89
N VAL A 35 -8.76 -5.11 -4.37
CA VAL A 35 -8.23 -6.08 -3.40
C VAL A 35 -8.24 -7.47 -4.02
N TYR A 36 -7.10 -8.14 -3.98
CA TYR A 36 -6.91 -9.43 -4.64
C TYR A 36 -5.85 -10.28 -3.94
N THR A 37 -5.80 -11.54 -4.34
CA THR A 37 -4.85 -12.55 -3.88
C THR A 37 -4.34 -13.30 -5.10
N TYR A 38 -3.09 -13.77 -5.07
CA TYR A 38 -2.59 -14.68 -6.10
C TYR A 38 -2.76 -16.14 -5.68
N PRO A 39 -3.17 -17.04 -6.58
CA PRO A 39 -3.24 -18.48 -6.29
C PRO A 39 -1.92 -19.07 -5.79
N GLU A 40 -0.78 -18.53 -6.25
CA GLU A 40 0.57 -18.97 -5.92
C GLU A 40 1.00 -18.58 -4.50
N ILE A 41 0.43 -17.51 -3.95
CA ILE A 41 0.72 -16.98 -2.60
C ILE A 41 -0.60 -16.64 -1.88
N PRO A 42 -1.44 -17.64 -1.57
CA PRO A 42 -2.82 -17.42 -1.12
C PRO A 42 -2.93 -16.76 0.26
N ASN A 43 -1.83 -16.75 1.02
CA ASN A 43 -1.77 -16.13 2.35
C ASN A 43 -1.58 -14.61 2.28
N LYS A 44 -1.26 -14.06 1.11
CA LYS A 44 -1.01 -12.64 0.90
C LYS A 44 -2.18 -11.97 0.22
N VAL A 45 -2.59 -10.85 0.78
CA VAL A 45 -3.59 -9.95 0.24
C VAL A 45 -2.87 -8.73 -0.32
N PHE A 46 -3.31 -8.32 -1.51
CA PHE A 46 -2.84 -7.13 -2.20
C PHE A 46 -3.98 -6.13 -2.28
N CYS A 47 -3.67 -4.86 -2.02
CA CYS A 47 -4.58 -3.74 -2.13
C CYS A 47 -3.94 -2.66 -2.99
N THR A 48 -4.48 -2.44 -4.18
CA THR A 48 -4.04 -1.39 -5.09
C THR A 48 -4.98 -0.20 -4.98
N LEU A 49 -4.41 1.00 -4.88
CA LEU A 49 -5.11 2.28 -4.78
C LEU A 49 -4.72 3.14 -5.99
N ASP A 50 -5.68 3.55 -6.80
CA ASP A 50 -5.45 4.49 -7.90
C ASP A 50 -5.35 5.91 -7.35
N TYR A 51 -4.33 6.66 -7.78
CA TYR A 51 -4.00 8.02 -7.35
C TYR A 51 -3.98 9.02 -8.50
N PHE A 52 -4.28 10.28 -8.16
CA PHE A 52 -4.03 11.44 -9.01
C PHE A 52 -3.17 12.44 -8.23
N PHE A 53 -1.86 12.47 -8.49
CA PHE A 53 -0.91 13.30 -7.74
C PHE A 53 -1.36 14.75 -7.55
N GLY A 54 -1.22 15.21 -6.30
CA GLY A 54 -1.17 16.64 -5.97
C GLY A 54 -2.38 17.16 -5.21
N TYR A 55 -3.21 16.28 -4.62
CA TYR A 55 -4.31 16.71 -3.77
C TYR A 55 -3.97 16.52 -2.28
N SER A 56 -4.27 17.56 -1.48
CA SER A 56 -3.88 17.62 -0.06
C SER A 56 -4.58 16.62 0.86
N ASP A 57 -5.73 16.09 0.44
CA ASP A 57 -6.51 15.09 1.19
C ASP A 57 -6.06 13.64 0.94
N GLU A 58 -5.20 13.40 -0.05
CA GLU A 58 -4.69 12.07 -0.39
C GLU A 58 -3.93 11.43 0.78
N VAL A 59 -3.09 12.22 1.47
CA VAL A 59 -2.34 11.77 2.63
C VAL A 59 -3.27 11.30 3.75
N ALA A 60 -4.30 12.08 4.04
CA ALA A 60 -5.28 11.75 5.09
C ALA A 60 -6.09 10.50 4.73
N MET A 61 -6.55 10.40 3.48
CA MET A 61 -7.27 9.22 2.98
C MET A 61 -6.40 7.97 2.96
N PHE A 62 -5.12 8.11 2.61
CA PHE A 62 -4.17 7.00 2.62
C PHE A 62 -3.91 6.53 4.05
N ASN A 63 -3.72 7.46 4.98
CA ASN A 63 -3.57 7.15 6.40
C ASN A 63 -4.79 6.41 6.96
N GLU A 64 -6.01 6.79 6.57
CA GLU A 64 -7.24 6.06 6.90
C GLU A 64 -7.21 4.61 6.40
N VAL A 65 -6.82 4.40 5.13
CA VAL A 65 -6.68 3.06 4.54
C VAL A 65 -5.60 2.26 5.26
N LEU A 66 -4.42 2.83 5.44
CA LEU A 66 -3.28 2.17 6.06
C LEU A 66 -3.56 1.79 7.52
N LYS A 67 -4.21 2.66 8.30
CA LYS A 67 -4.66 2.34 9.68
C LYS A 67 -5.58 1.11 9.68
N TYR A 68 -6.53 1.07 8.76
CA TYR A 68 -7.42 -0.08 8.63
C TYR A 68 -6.65 -1.36 8.26
N LEU A 69 -5.83 -1.32 7.21
CA LEU A 69 -5.07 -2.49 6.75
C LEU A 69 -4.13 -3.01 7.85
N ARG A 70 -3.42 -2.13 8.58
CA ARG A 70 -2.58 -2.54 9.71
C ARG A 70 -3.39 -3.17 10.85
N SER A 71 -4.61 -2.71 11.11
CA SER A 71 -5.46 -3.28 12.16
C SER A 71 -5.91 -4.72 11.88
N ILE A 72 -5.94 -5.12 10.61
CA ILE A 72 -6.32 -6.48 10.17
C ILE A 72 -5.13 -7.32 9.68
N ALA A 73 -3.97 -6.70 9.51
CA ALA A 73 -2.76 -7.37 9.10
C ALA A 73 -2.15 -8.16 10.25
N LYS A 74 -1.66 -9.35 9.96
CA LYS A 74 -0.85 -10.13 10.87
C LYS A 74 0.38 -9.33 11.30
N ASP A 75 0.63 -9.29 12.61
CA ASP A 75 1.69 -8.49 13.25
C ASP A 75 1.63 -6.99 12.93
N GLY A 76 0.52 -6.49 12.39
CA GLY A 76 0.36 -5.09 11.97
C GLY A 76 1.26 -4.67 10.81
N LYS A 77 1.81 -5.61 10.04
CA LYS A 77 2.76 -5.37 8.96
C LYS A 77 2.05 -5.18 7.63
N VAL A 78 2.28 -4.02 7.01
CA VAL A 78 1.83 -3.69 5.66
C VAL A 78 3.03 -3.19 4.88
N PHE A 79 3.23 -3.75 3.68
CA PHE A 79 4.31 -3.38 2.80
C PHE A 79 3.79 -2.60 1.61
N TYR A 80 4.54 -1.60 1.17
CA TYR A 80 4.23 -0.74 0.03
C TYR A 80 5.18 -1.03 -1.14
N TYR A 81 4.59 -1.01 -2.34
CA TYR A 81 5.27 -1.04 -3.63
C TYR A 81 4.84 0.15 -4.48
N ARG A 82 5.80 0.79 -5.14
CA ARG A 82 5.53 1.72 -6.25
C ARG A 82 4.98 0.93 -7.44
N CYS A 83 4.24 1.59 -8.33
CA CYS A 83 3.62 0.96 -9.50
C CYS A 83 4.65 0.18 -10.35
N ASP A 84 5.83 0.75 -10.58
CA ASP A 84 6.89 0.10 -11.38
C ASP A 84 7.69 -0.96 -10.60
N ASP A 85 7.60 -0.98 -9.27
CA ASP A 85 8.28 -1.97 -8.41
C ASP A 85 7.43 -3.22 -8.17
N PHE A 86 6.15 -3.19 -8.54
CA PHE A 86 5.23 -4.30 -8.31
C PHE A 86 5.45 -5.41 -9.33
N ALA A 87 6.30 -6.37 -8.97
CA ALA A 87 6.38 -7.66 -9.64
C ALA A 87 5.63 -8.71 -8.79
N PRO A 88 4.46 -9.19 -9.23
CA PRO A 88 3.56 -10.01 -8.40
C PRO A 88 4.13 -11.35 -7.94
N ILE A 89 5.28 -11.76 -8.49
CA ILE A 89 5.92 -13.05 -8.23
C ILE A 89 7.42 -12.84 -8.04
N ILE A 90 7.85 -12.11 -7.00
CA ILE A 90 9.26 -12.21 -6.60
C ILE A 90 9.45 -12.25 -5.08
N GLU A 91 9.21 -13.42 -4.49
CA GLU A 91 9.76 -13.77 -3.16
C GLU A 91 11.25 -14.15 -3.22
N SER A 92 11.88 -14.12 -4.39
CA SER A 92 13.19 -14.75 -4.63
C SER A 92 14.28 -13.80 -5.15
N GLU A 93 14.08 -12.48 -5.15
CA GLU A 93 15.20 -11.56 -5.43
C GLU A 93 16.06 -11.46 -4.15
N PRO A 94 17.28 -12.02 -4.14
CA PRO A 94 18.16 -11.99 -2.96
C PRO A 94 18.61 -10.57 -2.59
N HIS A 95 18.19 -9.55 -3.35
CA HIS A 95 18.52 -8.15 -3.18
C HIS A 95 17.32 -7.29 -2.73
N MET A 96 16.15 -7.89 -2.50
CA MET A 96 14.98 -7.14 -2.03
C MET A 96 15.23 -6.60 -0.62
N GLN A 97 15.56 -5.32 -0.55
CA GLN A 97 15.76 -4.62 0.72
C GLN A 97 14.41 -4.17 1.26
N ILE A 98 14.16 -4.48 2.53
CA ILE A 98 13.05 -3.91 3.30
C ILE A 98 13.53 -2.61 3.92
N LEU A 99 12.91 -1.50 3.54
CA LEU A 99 13.15 -0.19 4.12
C LEU A 99 11.92 0.25 4.92
N GLU A 100 12.13 0.73 6.14
CA GLU A 100 11.06 1.33 6.93
C GLU A 100 10.84 2.77 6.46
N ILE A 101 9.58 3.12 6.18
CA ILE A 101 9.17 4.46 5.76
C ILE A 101 7.92 4.88 6.51
N ASN A 102 7.76 6.18 6.74
CA ASN A 102 6.49 6.72 7.20
C ASN A 102 5.47 6.80 6.06
N ALA A 103 4.19 6.74 6.40
CA ALA A 103 3.10 6.82 5.41
C ALA A 103 3.15 8.10 4.55
N GLU A 104 3.64 9.21 5.12
CA GLU A 104 3.80 10.49 4.43
C GLU A 104 4.92 10.46 3.40
N ASP A 105 5.93 9.61 3.60
CA ASP A 105 7.09 9.52 2.71
C ASP A 105 6.68 9.04 1.31
N ILE A 106 5.58 8.30 1.19
CA ILE A 106 5.02 7.80 -0.08
C ILE A 106 4.60 8.96 -1.02
N PHE A 107 4.41 10.16 -0.48
CA PHE A 107 4.04 11.36 -1.25
C PHE A 107 5.25 12.23 -1.60
N THR A 108 6.46 11.85 -1.17
CA THR A 108 7.70 12.50 -1.62
C THR A 108 7.96 12.17 -3.08
N PRO A 109 8.63 13.04 -3.84
CA PRO A 109 9.02 12.73 -5.21
C PRO A 109 9.65 11.33 -5.31
N GLU A 110 10.65 11.03 -4.47
CA GLU A 110 11.48 9.83 -4.50
C GLU A 110 10.70 8.51 -4.37
N LEU A 111 9.61 8.53 -3.61
CA LEU A 111 8.83 7.33 -3.27
C LEU A 111 7.43 7.34 -3.88
N SER A 112 7.06 8.44 -4.54
CA SER A 112 5.79 8.53 -5.24
C SER A 112 5.66 7.45 -6.32
N PRO A 113 4.46 6.87 -6.51
CA PRO A 113 4.23 5.92 -7.60
C PRO A 113 4.65 6.41 -8.99
N SER A 114 4.59 7.74 -9.26
CA SER A 114 4.92 8.35 -10.56
C SER A 114 6.40 8.40 -10.92
N ILE A 115 7.31 8.13 -9.98
CA ILE A 115 8.74 8.13 -10.30
C ILE A 115 9.14 6.72 -10.68
N GLY A 116 9.41 6.55 -11.98
CA GLY A 116 9.90 5.30 -12.52
C GLY A 116 11.12 4.80 -11.78
N ALA A 117 11.04 3.56 -11.33
CA ALA A 117 12.01 2.95 -10.44
C ALA A 117 13.07 2.17 -11.22
N SER A 118 14.34 2.27 -10.80
CA SER A 118 15.46 1.53 -11.40
C SER A 118 15.76 0.20 -10.70
N MET A 119 15.13 -0.10 -9.56
CA MET A 119 15.37 -1.30 -8.75
C MET A 119 14.15 -1.68 -7.92
N ALA A 120 13.78 -2.97 -7.91
CA ALA A 120 12.71 -3.52 -7.09
C ALA A 120 12.99 -3.33 -5.58
N ARG A 121 12.11 -2.62 -4.88
CA ARG A 121 12.19 -2.35 -3.44
C ARG A 121 10.87 -2.64 -2.75
N LYS A 122 10.94 -3.07 -1.48
CA LYS A 122 9.78 -3.29 -0.62
C LYS A 122 9.87 -2.37 0.59
N TYR A 123 8.84 -1.58 0.83
CA TYR A 123 8.85 -0.61 1.93
C TYR A 123 7.92 -1.07 3.04
N LEU A 124 8.41 -1.28 4.25
CA LEU A 124 7.57 -1.52 5.42
C LEU A 124 7.03 -0.18 5.91
N VAL A 125 5.72 0.03 5.85
CA VAL A 125 5.14 1.33 6.16
C VAL A 125 4.83 1.43 7.66
N SER A 126 5.52 2.32 8.35
CA SER A 126 5.19 2.77 9.69
C SER A 126 4.18 3.92 9.64
N ILE A 127 3.30 3.92 10.64
CA ILE A 127 2.60 5.13 11.09
C ILE A 127 3.30 5.43 12.40
N GLU A 128 4.01 6.55 12.50
CA GLU A 128 4.45 7.01 13.82
C GLU A 128 3.20 7.09 14.71
N SER A 129 3.23 6.38 15.82
CA SER A 129 2.21 6.53 16.84
C SER A 129 2.31 7.98 17.33
N ILE A 130 1.32 8.80 16.97
CA ILE A 130 1.03 10.07 17.66
C ILE A 130 0.47 9.72 19.05
N ASP A 131 1.27 9.04 19.87
CA ASP A 131 0.98 8.70 21.28
C ASP A 131 2.30 8.75 22.08
N ALA A 132 3.08 9.80 21.83
CA ALA A 132 4.24 10.16 22.63
C ALA A 132 4.33 11.68 22.84
N LEU A 133 3.22 12.30 23.26
CA LEU A 133 3.22 13.62 23.93
C LEU A 133 2.14 13.64 25.03
#